data_AF-A0A1B6PNS4-F1
#
_entry.id   AF-A0A1B6PNS4-F1
#
_cell.length_a   1.000
_cell.length_b   1.000
_cell.length_c   1.000
_cell.angle_alpha   90.00
_cell.angle_beta   90.00
_cell.angle_gamma   90.00
#
_symmetry.space_group_name_H-M   'P 1'
#
loop_
_entity.id
_entity.type
_entity.pdbx_description
1 polymer ?
#
loop_
_entity_poly.entity_id
_entity_poly.type
_entity_poly.pdbx_seq_one_letter_code
_entity_poly.pdbx_strand_id
1 'polypeptide(L)'
;MLEQSRNGRIVFAGDSIGRNQWESMVCMLAAAVPAAASASSPRVYEQSGKPISRHKGYLAMVFADYNLSVEYYRAPMIVMVHRFPAANATGRGAVRGAVRLDVLPRHADRWAGADVLVLNTGHWWNQHKTVKAGNYFMVGDRLNKTMDIKEAFRRSLQTVKDWELSSARFSKSHFFFRSYSPSHYSNGTWNTGGSCAGNREPLTTNVHFGEEYSWMNTMIAKMTEGIKSQGRKATFLNITHMTELRPDSHPSGHREPGTPPDAPEDCSHWCLPGVPDVWNQVLYAHLLSTGYGTRRKDR
;
A
#
# COMPACT_ATOMS: atom_id res chain seq x y z
N MET A 1 -6.20 -12.40 -15.54
CA MET A 1 -5.05 -11.64 -15.00
C MET A 1 -3.71 -12.37 -15.16
N LEU A 2 -3.60 -13.66 -14.77
CA LEU A 2 -2.37 -14.46 -14.93
C LEU A 2 -1.78 -14.41 -16.36
N GLU A 3 -2.57 -14.78 -17.38
CA GLU A 3 -2.10 -14.74 -18.79
C GLU A 3 -1.74 -13.33 -19.27
N GLN A 4 -2.51 -12.31 -18.89
CA GLN A 4 -2.23 -10.92 -19.28
C GLN A 4 -0.93 -10.38 -18.65
N SER A 5 -0.47 -11.00 -17.55
CA SER A 5 0.73 -10.60 -16.81
C SER A 5 1.89 -11.57 -16.97
N ARG A 6 1.81 -12.48 -17.96
CA ARG A 6 2.85 -13.47 -18.24
C ARG A 6 4.17 -12.79 -18.59
N ASN A 7 5.29 -13.29 -18.05
CA ASN A 7 6.61 -12.66 -18.15
C ASN A 7 6.68 -11.24 -17.54
N GLY A 8 5.77 -10.93 -16.62
CA GLY A 8 5.62 -9.60 -16.07
C GLY A 8 5.85 -9.52 -14.56
N ARG A 9 5.75 -8.29 -14.05
CA ARG A 9 5.91 -7.95 -12.63
C ARG A 9 4.77 -7.05 -12.19
N ILE A 10 4.07 -7.46 -11.13
CA ILE A 10 3.07 -6.64 -10.44
C ILE A 10 3.67 -6.25 -9.09
N VAL A 11 3.89 -4.97 -8.86
CA VAL A 11 4.55 -4.47 -7.66
C VAL A 11 3.58 -3.63 -6.84
N PHE A 12 3.43 -3.98 -5.57
CA PHE A 12 2.79 -3.17 -4.55
C PHE A 12 3.87 -2.53 -3.68
N ALA A 13 3.78 -1.23 -3.41
CA ALA A 13 4.67 -0.59 -2.45
C ALA A 13 3.94 0.44 -1.60
N GLY A 14 4.11 0.34 -0.28
CA GLY A 14 3.38 1.22 0.64
C GLY A 14 3.33 0.74 2.08
N ASP A 15 2.25 1.09 2.76
CA ASP A 15 1.99 0.69 4.15
C ASP A 15 1.39 -0.72 4.25
N SER A 16 1.00 -1.12 5.47
CA SER A 16 0.47 -2.45 5.75
C SER A 16 -0.85 -2.74 5.03
N ILE A 17 -1.61 -1.72 4.62
CA ILE A 17 -2.81 -1.93 3.81
C ILE A 17 -2.46 -2.20 2.34
N GLY A 18 -1.29 -1.73 1.87
CA GLY A 18 -0.72 -2.18 0.60
C GLY A 18 -0.39 -3.66 0.63
N ARG A 19 0.17 -4.15 1.74
CA ARG A 19 0.40 -5.57 1.96
C ARG A 19 -0.90 -6.38 1.96
N ASN A 20 -1.92 -5.89 2.64
CA ASN A 20 -3.23 -6.57 2.72
C ASN A 20 -3.86 -6.75 1.32
N GLN A 21 -3.73 -5.74 0.46
CA GLN A 21 -4.13 -5.85 -0.95
C GLN A 21 -3.25 -6.81 -1.76
N TRP A 22 -1.93 -6.81 -1.53
CA TRP A 22 -1.02 -7.76 -2.17
C TRP A 22 -1.31 -9.22 -1.75
N GLU A 23 -1.58 -9.49 -0.47
CA GLU A 23 -1.95 -10.83 0.02
C GLU A 23 -3.23 -11.31 -0.66
N SER A 24 -4.25 -10.44 -0.76
CA SER A 24 -5.47 -10.71 -1.54
C SER A 24 -5.15 -11.08 -3.00
N MET A 25 -4.33 -10.28 -3.68
CA MET A 25 -3.97 -10.52 -5.09
C MET A 25 -3.28 -11.88 -5.25
N VAL A 26 -2.34 -12.20 -4.35
CA VAL A 26 -1.66 -13.49 -4.35
C VAL A 26 -2.65 -14.63 -4.18
N CYS A 27 -3.56 -14.55 -3.20
CA CYS A 27 -4.58 -15.58 -2.95
C CYS A 27 -5.51 -15.76 -4.16
N MET A 28 -6.02 -14.67 -4.73
CA MET A 28 -6.91 -14.69 -5.89
C MET A 28 -6.25 -15.34 -7.11
N LEU A 29 -4.97 -15.03 -7.37
CA LEU A 29 -4.22 -15.62 -8.48
C LEU A 29 -3.87 -17.08 -8.20
N ALA A 30 -3.47 -17.41 -6.97
CA ALA A 30 -3.09 -18.77 -6.59
C ALA A 30 -4.27 -19.74 -6.65
N ALA A 31 -5.48 -19.28 -6.35
CA ALA A 31 -6.70 -20.08 -6.49
C ALA A 31 -6.96 -20.55 -7.94
N ALA A 32 -6.41 -19.86 -8.94
CA ALA A 32 -6.51 -20.24 -10.34
C ALA A 32 -5.34 -21.10 -10.85
N VAL A 33 -4.34 -21.39 -10.01
CA VAL A 33 -3.20 -22.24 -10.36
C VAL A 33 -3.46 -23.67 -9.87
N PRO A 34 -3.34 -24.69 -10.75
CA PRO A 34 -3.45 -26.08 -10.32
C PRO A 34 -2.45 -26.43 -9.22
N ALA A 35 -2.82 -27.38 -8.37
CA ALA A 35 -1.92 -27.92 -7.36
C ALA A 35 -0.61 -28.42 -8.01
N ALA A 36 0.50 -28.23 -7.30
CA ALA A 36 1.79 -28.71 -7.78
C ALA A 36 1.79 -30.25 -7.85
N ALA A 37 2.41 -30.80 -8.91
CA ALA A 37 2.54 -32.26 -9.07
C ALA A 37 3.45 -32.90 -8.00
N SER A 38 4.34 -32.11 -7.39
CA SER A 38 5.21 -32.53 -6.29
C SER A 38 5.61 -31.33 -5.44
N ALA A 39 5.85 -31.55 -4.15
CA ALA A 39 6.41 -30.55 -3.23
C ALA A 39 7.80 -30.03 -3.68
N SER A 40 8.54 -30.82 -4.47
CA SER A 40 9.85 -30.43 -5.03
C SER A 40 9.78 -29.47 -6.21
N SER A 41 8.58 -29.23 -6.76
CA SER A 41 8.37 -28.33 -7.91
C SER A 41 7.11 -27.48 -7.69
N PRO A 42 7.13 -26.55 -6.72
CA PRO A 42 5.98 -25.69 -6.43
C PRO A 42 5.69 -24.76 -7.62
N ARG A 43 4.42 -24.65 -7.98
CA ARG A 43 3.96 -23.71 -9.02
C ARG A 43 3.83 -22.28 -8.52
N VAL A 44 3.63 -22.11 -7.21
CA VAL A 44 3.57 -20.82 -6.52
C VAL A 44 4.50 -20.87 -5.31
N TYR A 45 5.44 -19.93 -5.21
CA TYR A 45 6.42 -19.89 -4.11
C TYR A 45 6.95 -18.48 -3.85
N GLU A 46 7.50 -18.23 -2.66
CA GLU A 46 8.21 -16.98 -2.35
C GLU A 46 9.65 -17.06 -2.85
N GLN A 47 10.09 -16.06 -3.63
CA GLN A 47 11.36 -16.08 -4.36
C GLN A 47 12.60 -16.25 -3.47
N SER A 48 12.58 -15.72 -2.24
CA SER A 48 13.69 -15.81 -1.28
C SER A 48 13.49 -16.92 -0.24
N GLY A 49 12.49 -17.79 -0.37
CA GLY A 49 12.13 -18.80 0.63
C GLY A 49 11.69 -18.22 1.98
N LYS A 50 11.29 -16.94 2.03
CA LYS A 50 10.89 -16.28 3.27
C LYS A 50 9.42 -16.62 3.59
N PRO A 51 9.08 -16.83 4.87
CA PRO A 51 7.69 -17.01 5.24
C PRO A 51 6.91 -15.72 4.99
N ILE A 52 5.67 -15.85 4.50
CA ILE A 52 4.79 -14.71 4.23
C ILE A 52 4.51 -13.91 5.53
N SER A 53 4.57 -14.54 6.71
CA SER A 53 4.50 -13.88 8.02
C SER A 53 5.62 -12.84 8.28
N ARG A 54 6.61 -12.70 7.39
CA ARG A 54 7.64 -11.66 7.52
C ARG A 54 7.11 -10.27 7.17
N HIS A 55 7.02 -9.38 8.16
CA HIS A 55 6.54 -7.99 7.97
C HIS A 55 7.62 -6.93 7.67
N LYS A 56 8.86 -7.33 7.38
CA LYS A 56 10.00 -6.41 7.12
C LYS A 56 10.62 -6.63 5.75
N GLY A 57 10.94 -5.54 5.05
CA GLY A 57 11.59 -5.56 3.75
C GLY A 57 10.59 -5.75 2.62
N TYR A 58 10.80 -6.77 1.80
CA TYR A 58 9.95 -7.10 0.66
C TYR A 58 9.70 -8.62 0.59
N LEU A 59 8.62 -8.99 -0.10
CA LEU A 59 8.22 -10.36 -0.43
C LEU A 59 7.88 -10.42 -1.92
N ALA A 60 8.25 -11.51 -2.58
CA ALA A 60 7.94 -11.72 -4.00
C ALA A 60 7.36 -13.11 -4.20
N MET A 61 6.06 -13.19 -4.51
CA MET A 61 5.41 -14.45 -4.86
C MET A 61 5.54 -14.69 -6.36
N VAL A 62 6.11 -15.83 -6.73
CA VAL A 62 6.37 -16.24 -8.10
C VAL A 62 5.33 -17.26 -8.54
N PHE A 63 4.75 -17.03 -9.71
CA PHE A 63 3.83 -17.92 -10.41
C PHE A 63 4.57 -18.55 -11.59
N ALA A 64 5.15 -19.73 -11.36
CA ALA A 64 6.16 -20.33 -12.24
C ALA A 64 5.67 -20.52 -13.67
N ASP A 65 4.47 -21.08 -13.85
CA ASP A 65 3.88 -21.38 -15.17
C ASP A 65 3.66 -20.13 -16.03
N TYR A 66 3.63 -18.96 -15.41
CA TYR A 66 3.38 -17.67 -16.05
C TYR A 66 4.64 -16.80 -16.10
N ASN A 67 5.75 -17.22 -15.47
CA ASN A 67 6.92 -16.38 -15.27
C ASN A 67 6.52 -14.98 -14.75
N LEU A 68 5.58 -14.95 -13.80
CA LEU A 68 5.01 -13.74 -13.20
C LEU A 68 5.50 -13.64 -11.76
N SER A 69 5.87 -12.42 -11.34
CA SER A 69 6.07 -12.10 -9.93
C SER A 69 5.05 -11.07 -9.44
N VAL A 70 4.54 -11.30 -8.24
CA VAL A 70 3.65 -10.40 -7.51
C VAL A 70 4.36 -10.01 -6.21
N GLU A 71 4.80 -8.77 -6.14
CA GLU A 71 5.77 -8.29 -5.17
C GLU A 71 5.16 -7.27 -4.21
N TYR A 72 5.59 -7.28 -2.96
CA TYR A 72 5.28 -6.24 -1.98
C TYR A 72 6.56 -5.65 -1.38
N TYR A 73 6.65 -4.32 -1.37
CA TYR A 73 7.72 -3.57 -0.73
C TYR A 73 7.18 -2.67 0.38
N ARG A 74 7.69 -2.86 1.60
CA ARG A 74 7.28 -2.03 2.74
C ARG A 74 7.89 -0.62 2.65
N ALA A 75 7.07 0.35 2.30
CA ALA A 75 7.40 1.78 2.26
C ALA A 75 6.23 2.61 2.81
N PRO A 76 5.96 2.61 4.13
CA PRO A 76 4.72 3.16 4.67
C PRO A 76 4.51 4.65 4.40
N MET A 77 5.60 5.40 4.24
CA MET A 77 5.59 6.82 3.91
C MET A 77 5.90 7.10 2.44
N ILE A 78 6.05 6.07 1.58
CA ILE A 78 6.50 6.10 0.17
C ILE A 78 7.84 6.80 -0.12
N VAL A 79 8.32 7.63 0.80
CA VAL A 79 9.63 8.27 0.85
C VAL A 79 10.49 7.67 1.98
N MET A 80 11.78 7.98 1.99
CA MET A 80 12.74 7.42 2.93
C MET A 80 12.45 7.87 4.36
N VAL A 81 12.45 6.93 5.30
CA VAL A 81 12.43 7.21 6.73
C VAL A 81 13.79 6.85 7.30
N HIS A 82 14.55 7.87 7.68
CA HIS A 82 15.87 7.72 8.28
C HIS A 82 15.73 7.67 9.81
N ARG A 83 16.36 6.68 10.45
CA ARG A 83 16.47 6.62 11.91
C ARG A 83 17.81 7.18 12.34
N PHE A 84 17.81 8.09 13.30
CA PHE A 84 19.05 8.63 13.85
C PHE A 84 19.63 7.70 14.92
N PRO A 85 20.95 7.77 15.18
CA PRO A 85 21.59 6.98 16.23
C PRO A 85 20.93 7.21 17.60
N ALA A 86 20.87 6.15 18.41
CA ALA A 86 20.19 6.18 19.72
C ALA A 86 20.80 7.22 20.68
N ALA A 87 22.09 7.56 20.52
CA ALA A 87 22.76 8.62 21.29
C ALA A 87 22.08 10.00 21.13
N ASN A 88 21.40 10.25 20.01
CA ASN A 88 20.67 11.49 19.74
C ASN A 88 19.20 11.43 20.21
N ALA A 89 18.77 10.32 20.83
CA ALA A 89 17.37 9.99 21.11
C ALA A 89 17.02 9.94 22.62
N THR A 90 17.71 10.69 23.48
CA THR A 90 17.45 10.72 24.93
C THR A 90 16.52 11.88 25.32
N GLY A 91 15.52 11.59 26.18
CA GLY A 91 14.57 12.59 26.71
C GLY A 91 13.20 12.68 26.00
N ARG A 92 12.24 13.39 26.63
CA ARG A 92 10.93 13.72 26.02
C ARG A 92 11.16 14.74 24.89
N GLY A 93 10.61 14.48 23.70
CA GLY A 93 10.78 15.33 22.51
C GLY A 93 12.03 15.04 21.68
N ALA A 94 12.75 13.95 21.98
CA ALA A 94 13.95 13.57 21.24
C ALA A 94 13.64 13.20 19.78
N VAL A 95 14.50 13.65 18.88
CA VAL A 95 14.40 13.38 17.44
C VAL A 95 14.95 11.98 17.18
N ARG A 96 14.07 11.02 16.98
CA ARG A 96 14.42 9.62 16.71
C ARG A 96 14.71 9.36 15.23
N GLY A 97 14.18 10.20 14.35
CA GLY A 97 14.35 10.04 12.92
C GLY A 97 13.77 11.18 12.10
N ALA A 98 13.88 11.03 10.79
CA ALA A 98 13.36 11.96 9.82
C ALA A 98 12.69 11.24 8.64
N VAL A 99 11.51 11.70 8.25
CA VAL A 99 10.88 11.40 6.97
C VAL A 99 11.48 12.36 5.94
N ARG A 100 12.33 11.83 5.05
CA ARG A 100 13.03 12.56 3.98
C ARG A 100 12.07 12.75 2.82
N LEU A 101 11.50 13.94 2.68
CA LEU A 101 10.40 14.18 1.74
C LEU A 101 10.85 14.24 0.28
N ASP A 102 12.15 14.40 0.05
CA ASP A 102 12.83 14.57 -1.23
C ASP A 102 13.60 13.33 -1.70
N VAL A 103 13.53 12.23 -0.93
CA VAL A 103 14.31 11.02 -1.21
C VAL A 103 13.41 9.79 -1.13
N LEU A 104 13.39 8.97 -2.18
CA LEU A 104 12.69 7.70 -2.16
C LEU A 104 13.43 6.64 -1.33
N PRO A 105 12.75 5.60 -0.83
CA PRO A 105 13.40 4.50 -0.11
C PRO A 105 14.48 3.84 -0.98
N ARG A 106 15.55 3.33 -0.35
CA ARG A 106 16.69 2.69 -1.05
C ARG A 106 16.30 1.54 -1.99
N HIS A 107 15.13 0.94 -1.78
CA HIS A 107 14.62 -0.16 -2.60
C HIS A 107 13.65 0.30 -3.70
N ALA A 108 13.43 1.61 -3.88
CA ALA A 108 12.52 2.14 -4.90
C ALA A 108 12.98 1.82 -6.33
N ASP A 109 14.28 1.67 -6.57
CA ASP A 109 14.81 1.23 -7.88
C ASP A 109 14.33 -0.17 -8.28
N ARG A 110 13.89 -0.99 -7.31
CA ARG A 110 13.29 -2.31 -7.57
C ARG A 110 11.85 -2.21 -8.05
N TRP A 111 11.16 -1.11 -7.75
CA TRP A 111 9.82 -0.84 -8.26
C TRP A 111 9.87 -0.45 -9.74
N ALA A 112 10.99 0.14 -10.17
CA ALA A 112 11.20 0.54 -11.54
C ALA A 112 11.18 -0.66 -12.51
N GLY A 113 10.46 -0.51 -13.62
CA GLY A 113 10.28 -1.57 -14.60
C GLY A 113 9.26 -2.64 -14.21
N ALA A 114 8.39 -2.37 -13.23
CA ALA A 114 7.18 -3.17 -13.05
C ALA A 114 6.19 -2.90 -14.19
N ASP A 115 5.48 -3.92 -14.67
CA ASP A 115 4.41 -3.75 -15.67
C ASP A 115 3.18 -3.09 -15.05
N VAL A 116 2.92 -3.42 -13.78
CA VAL A 116 1.89 -2.78 -12.94
C VAL A 116 2.54 -2.36 -11.63
N LEU A 117 2.46 -1.06 -11.30
CA LEU A 117 2.94 -0.52 -10.03
C LEU A 117 1.78 0.08 -9.25
N VAL A 118 1.52 -0.43 -8.06
CA VAL A 118 0.45 0.03 -7.17
C VAL A 118 1.07 0.63 -5.91
N LEU A 119 1.01 1.95 -5.78
CA LEU A 119 1.44 2.68 -4.58
C LEU A 119 0.28 2.95 -3.65
N ASN A 120 0.55 2.94 -2.34
CA ASN A 120 -0.39 3.44 -1.34
C ASN A 120 0.34 4.04 -0.13
N THR A 121 -0.30 4.99 0.53
CA THR A 121 0.11 5.48 1.85
C THR A 121 -1.03 6.25 2.50
N GLY A 122 -1.02 6.37 3.83
CA GLY A 122 -2.01 7.18 4.55
C GLY A 122 -1.92 6.99 6.06
N HIS A 123 -1.96 5.74 6.51
CA HIS A 123 -2.15 5.40 7.93
C HIS A 123 -1.02 5.88 8.86
N TRP A 124 0.15 6.22 8.30
CA TRP A 124 1.29 6.74 9.05
C TRP A 124 1.33 8.28 9.08
N TRP A 125 0.61 8.96 8.20
CA TRP A 125 0.58 10.43 8.07
C TRP A 125 -0.37 11.06 9.09
N ASN A 126 -0.03 10.89 10.37
CA ASN A 126 -0.72 11.53 11.49
C ASN A 126 0.26 11.87 12.62
N GLN A 127 -0.18 12.76 13.50
CA GLN A 127 0.64 13.26 14.62
C GLN A 127 1.12 12.13 15.54
N HIS A 128 0.30 11.10 15.77
CA HIS A 128 0.63 10.04 16.72
C HIS A 128 1.72 9.10 16.18
N LYS A 129 1.55 8.55 14.98
CA LYS A 129 2.47 7.55 14.41
C LYS A 129 3.76 8.16 13.85
N THR A 130 3.78 9.47 13.61
CA THR A 130 4.95 10.17 13.07
C THR A 130 5.61 11.07 14.12
N VAL A 131 4.97 12.20 14.46
CA VAL A 131 5.59 13.25 15.28
C VAL A 131 5.79 12.80 16.72
N LYS A 132 4.75 12.22 17.36
CA LYS A 132 4.85 11.68 18.73
C LYS A 132 5.79 10.47 18.81
N ALA A 133 6.02 9.78 17.69
CA ALA A 133 7.03 8.72 17.59
C ALA A 133 8.46 9.27 17.40
N GLY A 134 8.65 10.59 17.45
CA GLY A 134 9.94 11.27 17.32
C GLY A 134 10.46 11.38 15.88
N ASN A 135 9.60 11.19 14.87
CA ASN A 135 9.97 11.37 13.47
C ASN A 135 9.44 12.71 12.98
N TYR A 136 10.34 13.53 12.42
CA TYR A 136 10.00 14.84 11.86
C TYR A 136 10.33 14.88 10.36
N PHE A 137 10.10 16.01 9.71
CA PHE A 137 10.22 16.11 8.26
C PHE A 137 11.57 16.72 7.87
N MET A 138 12.15 16.24 6.77
CA MET A 138 13.45 16.73 6.29
C MET A 138 13.44 16.87 4.76
N VAL A 139 14.08 17.92 4.27
CA VAL A 139 14.37 18.17 2.86
C VAL A 139 15.84 18.59 2.74
N GLY A 140 16.61 17.95 1.87
CA GLY A 140 18.06 18.01 1.90
C GLY A 140 18.57 17.62 3.29
N ASP A 141 19.37 18.48 3.88
CA ASP A 141 19.91 18.30 5.25
C ASP A 141 19.18 19.13 6.31
N ARG A 142 18.03 19.73 5.97
CA ARG A 142 17.26 20.59 6.87
C ARG A 142 16.11 19.81 7.53
N LEU A 143 16.27 19.51 8.81
CA LEU A 143 15.19 18.98 9.65
C LEU A 143 14.22 20.11 10.04
N ASN A 144 12.92 19.90 9.81
CA ASN A 144 11.86 20.80 10.22
C ASN A 144 10.90 20.09 11.19
N LYS A 145 10.88 20.55 12.44
CA LYS A 145 10.05 19.98 13.51
C LYS A 145 8.62 20.51 13.53
N THR A 146 8.36 21.63 12.86
CA THR A 146 7.08 22.35 12.89
C THR A 146 6.32 22.24 11.58
N MET A 147 6.86 21.55 10.58
CA MET A 147 6.19 21.35 9.29
C MET A 147 4.88 20.59 9.48
N ASP A 148 3.83 21.14 8.88
CA ASP A 148 2.51 20.52 8.86
C ASP A 148 2.50 19.20 8.08
N ILE A 149 1.71 18.24 8.55
CA ILE A 149 1.64 16.89 7.97
C ILE A 149 1.06 16.92 6.55
N LYS A 150 0.08 17.79 6.26
CA LYS A 150 -0.49 17.89 4.90
C LYS A 150 0.53 18.46 3.94
N GLU A 151 1.31 19.44 4.37
CA GLU A 151 2.42 19.98 3.59
C GLU A 151 3.51 18.92 3.34
N ALA A 152 3.86 18.14 4.37
CA ALA A 152 4.82 17.06 4.23
C ALA A 152 4.34 15.96 3.26
N PHE A 153 3.06 15.56 3.36
CA PHE A 153 2.42 14.61 2.45
C PHE A 153 2.40 15.11 1.00
N ARG A 154 2.06 16.39 0.80
CA ARG A 154 2.09 17.01 -0.53
C ARG A 154 3.48 16.96 -1.16
N ARG A 155 4.53 17.24 -0.38
CA ARG A 155 5.93 17.17 -0.84
C ARG A 155 6.38 15.74 -1.16
N SER A 156 5.99 14.75 -0.36
CA SER A 156 6.34 13.35 -0.65
C SER A 156 5.68 12.86 -1.94
N LEU A 157 4.43 13.26 -2.20
CA LEU A 157 3.74 12.99 -3.46
C LEU A 157 4.41 13.68 -4.66
N GLN A 158 4.91 14.90 -4.48
CA GLN A 158 5.67 15.59 -5.52
C GLN A 158 6.94 14.81 -5.90
N THR A 159 7.69 14.31 -4.91
CA THR A 159 8.87 13.46 -5.14
C THR A 159 8.53 12.17 -5.90
N VAL A 160 7.40 11.52 -5.57
CA VAL A 160 6.93 10.33 -6.31
C VAL A 160 6.59 10.67 -7.77
N LYS A 161 5.90 11.79 -8.00
CA LYS A 161 5.58 12.25 -9.36
C LYS A 161 6.84 12.56 -10.17
N ASP A 162 7.78 13.30 -9.61
CA ASP A 162 9.02 13.66 -10.30
C ASP A 162 9.84 12.40 -10.63
N TRP A 163 9.89 11.44 -9.71
CA TRP A 163 10.54 10.16 -9.94
C TRP A 163 9.87 9.35 -11.07
N GLU A 164 8.55 9.22 -11.07
CA GLU A 164 7.82 8.50 -12.12
C GLU A 164 8.08 9.13 -13.50
N LEU A 165 8.01 10.47 -13.57
CA LEU A 165 8.18 11.20 -14.81
C LEU A 165 9.62 11.14 -15.34
N SER A 166 10.62 11.19 -14.44
CA SER A 166 12.04 11.22 -14.80
C SER A 166 12.58 9.89 -15.38
N SER A 167 11.94 8.76 -15.08
CA SER A 167 12.47 7.45 -15.43
C SER A 167 11.79 6.83 -16.65
N ALA A 168 12.58 6.58 -17.69
CA ALA A 168 12.10 5.87 -18.89
C ALA A 168 11.57 4.45 -18.58
N ARG A 169 11.95 3.87 -17.44
CA ARG A 169 11.52 2.53 -17.00
C ARG A 169 10.02 2.48 -16.64
N PHE A 170 9.37 3.63 -16.43
CA PHE A 170 7.92 3.71 -16.20
C PHE A 170 7.10 3.98 -17.45
N SER A 171 7.75 4.30 -18.58
CA SER A 171 7.05 4.72 -19.81
C SER A 171 5.99 3.74 -20.30
N LYS A 172 6.13 2.44 -20.00
CA LYS A 172 5.19 1.37 -20.37
C LYS A 172 4.38 0.83 -19.20
N SER A 173 4.77 1.17 -17.96
CA SER A 173 4.14 0.72 -16.73
C SER A 173 2.74 1.27 -16.59
N HIS A 174 1.81 0.48 -16.07
CA HIS A 174 0.54 0.97 -15.57
C HIS A 174 0.73 1.37 -14.11
N PHE A 175 0.78 2.68 -13.86
CA PHE A 175 0.96 3.26 -12.54
C PHE A 175 -0.40 3.49 -11.88
N PHE A 176 -0.56 2.97 -10.67
CA PHE A 176 -1.72 3.17 -9.83
C PHE A 176 -1.28 3.78 -8.51
N PHE A 177 -2.04 4.78 -8.06
CA PHE A 177 -1.96 5.22 -6.67
C PHE A 177 -3.33 5.01 -6.03
N ARG A 178 -3.39 4.15 -5.02
CA ARG A 178 -4.62 3.82 -4.32
C ARG A 178 -4.99 4.92 -3.33
N SER A 179 -6.28 5.24 -3.29
CA SER A 179 -6.85 6.12 -2.28
C SER A 179 -6.72 5.54 -0.86
N TYR A 180 -7.03 6.38 0.11
CA TYR A 180 -7.02 6.03 1.53
C TYR A 180 -7.98 4.86 1.81
N SER A 181 -7.54 3.91 2.64
CA SER A 181 -8.40 2.85 3.16
C SER A 181 -8.91 3.28 4.52
N PRO A 182 -10.22 3.42 4.73
CA PRO A 182 -10.80 3.77 6.01
C PRO A 182 -10.52 2.80 7.15
N SER A 183 -10.80 3.28 8.36
CA SER A 183 -10.84 2.49 9.58
C SER A 183 -12.15 2.76 10.31
N HIS A 184 -12.77 1.75 10.91
CA HIS A 184 -14.09 1.87 11.53
C HIS A 184 -14.03 1.61 13.04
N TYR A 185 -13.52 2.58 13.79
CA TYR A 185 -13.51 2.50 15.25
C TYR A 185 -14.76 3.16 15.86
N SER A 186 -15.41 2.46 16.77
CA SER A 186 -16.46 2.98 17.65
C SER A 186 -15.95 3.10 19.08
N ASN A 187 -16.47 4.08 19.84
CA ASN A 187 -16.16 4.30 21.27
C ASN A 187 -14.67 4.49 21.59
N GLY A 188 -13.88 4.99 20.63
CA GLY A 188 -12.46 5.21 20.78
C GLY A 188 -11.74 5.16 19.44
N THR A 189 -10.43 5.07 19.49
CA THR A 189 -9.55 4.90 18.33
C THR A 189 -8.61 3.72 18.56
N TRP A 190 -7.77 3.41 17.58
CA TRP A 190 -6.81 2.30 17.62
C TRP A 190 -5.91 2.26 18.87
N ASN A 191 -5.67 3.39 19.56
CA ASN A 191 -4.84 3.46 20.77
C ASN A 191 -5.61 3.86 22.04
N THR A 192 -6.93 3.96 21.98
CA THR A 192 -7.77 4.38 23.14
C THR A 192 -8.93 3.41 23.39
N GLY A 193 -8.79 2.15 22.99
CA GLY A 193 -9.80 1.11 23.21
C GLY A 193 -11.00 1.13 22.26
N GLY A 194 -10.85 1.72 21.05
CA GLY A 194 -11.89 1.64 20.04
C GLY A 194 -12.14 0.21 19.55
N SER A 195 -13.36 -0.06 19.11
CA SER A 195 -13.82 -1.40 18.68
C SER A 195 -14.63 -1.35 17.38
N CYS A 196 -14.60 -2.44 16.62
CA CYS A 196 -15.43 -2.69 15.43
C CYS A 196 -16.24 -3.99 15.53
N ALA A 197 -16.13 -4.74 16.64
CA ALA A 197 -16.76 -6.04 16.82
C ALA A 197 -18.30 -6.05 16.64
N GLY A 198 -18.95 -4.90 16.85
CA GLY A 198 -20.39 -4.73 16.69
C GLY A 198 -20.86 -4.60 15.24
N ASN A 199 -19.97 -4.33 14.30
CA ASN A 199 -20.31 -4.16 12.89
C ASN A 199 -20.31 -5.51 12.19
N ARG A 200 -21.48 -6.00 11.77
CA ARG A 200 -21.65 -7.30 11.12
C ARG A 200 -22.28 -7.25 9.74
N GLU A 201 -22.76 -6.08 9.35
CA GLU A 201 -23.41 -5.84 8.07
C GLU A 201 -22.79 -4.58 7.42
N PRO A 202 -22.73 -4.53 6.08
CA PRO A 202 -22.32 -3.32 5.39
C PRO A 202 -23.30 -2.17 5.64
N LEU A 203 -22.81 -0.95 5.55
CA LEU A 203 -23.64 0.25 5.65
C LEU A 203 -24.49 0.41 4.39
N THR A 204 -25.68 0.95 4.56
CA THR A 204 -26.53 1.42 3.45
C THR A 204 -26.09 2.82 3.00
N THR A 205 -26.39 3.19 1.75
CA THR A 205 -25.84 4.34 1.01
C THR A 205 -26.07 5.74 1.59
N ASN A 206 -26.69 5.88 2.76
CA ASN A 206 -27.10 7.16 3.34
C ASN A 206 -26.14 7.69 4.42
N VAL A 207 -24.92 7.17 4.51
CA VAL A 207 -23.96 7.64 5.51
C VAL A 207 -23.07 8.72 4.90
N HIS A 208 -23.16 9.93 5.44
CA HIS A 208 -22.19 11.00 5.15
C HIS A 208 -20.88 10.67 5.84
N PHE A 209 -19.92 10.20 5.05
CA PHE A 209 -18.59 9.90 5.54
C PHE A 209 -17.80 11.19 5.74
N GLY A 210 -17.13 11.29 6.88
CA GLY A 210 -16.40 12.49 7.28
C GLY A 210 -15.29 12.86 6.28
N GLU A 211 -14.92 14.14 6.26
CA GLU A 211 -13.85 14.67 5.40
C GLU A 211 -12.43 14.23 5.82
N GLU A 212 -12.30 13.33 6.80
CA GLU A 212 -11.06 13.07 7.57
C GLU A 212 -9.86 12.75 6.66
N TYR A 213 -10.09 11.99 5.59
CA TYR A 213 -9.08 11.57 4.61
C TYR A 213 -9.28 12.19 3.21
N SER A 214 -10.26 13.10 3.03
CA SER A 214 -10.56 13.75 1.74
C SER A 214 -9.36 14.53 1.19
N TRP A 215 -8.60 15.19 2.08
CA TRP A 215 -7.42 15.95 1.68
C TRP A 215 -6.31 15.05 1.11
N MET A 216 -6.10 13.84 1.66
CA MET A 216 -5.11 12.89 1.13
C MET A 216 -5.52 12.43 -0.26
N ASN A 217 -6.78 11.99 -0.41
CA ASN A 217 -7.32 11.53 -1.68
C ASN A 217 -7.26 12.62 -2.76
N THR A 218 -7.59 13.86 -2.40
CA THR A 218 -7.48 15.01 -3.30
C THR A 218 -6.05 15.24 -3.76
N MET A 219 -5.06 15.17 -2.86
CA MET A 219 -3.65 15.34 -3.22
C MET A 219 -3.12 14.18 -4.08
N ILE A 220 -3.49 12.94 -3.76
CA ILE A 220 -3.13 11.75 -4.54
C ILE A 220 -3.74 11.84 -5.95
N ALA A 221 -5.02 12.19 -6.07
CA ALA A 221 -5.69 12.35 -7.34
C ALA A 221 -5.03 13.43 -8.20
N LYS A 222 -4.73 14.61 -7.62
CA LYS A 222 -4.01 15.70 -8.31
C LYS A 222 -2.62 15.29 -8.77
N MET A 223 -1.87 14.59 -7.92
CA MET A 223 -0.53 14.08 -8.27
C MET A 223 -0.62 13.11 -9.46
N THR A 224 -1.55 12.17 -9.39
CA THR A 224 -1.75 11.14 -10.41
C THR A 224 -2.22 11.71 -11.74
N GLU A 225 -3.15 12.67 -11.71
CA GLU A 225 -3.57 13.42 -12.89
C GLU A 225 -2.42 14.23 -13.48
N GLY A 226 -1.57 14.81 -12.61
CA GLY A 226 -0.35 15.48 -13.03
C GLY A 226 0.60 14.56 -13.80
N ILE A 227 0.76 13.30 -13.39
CA ILE A 227 1.53 12.30 -14.15
C ILE A 227 0.84 11.98 -15.48
N LYS A 228 -0.47 11.70 -15.43
CA LYS A 228 -1.28 11.33 -16.60
C LYS A 228 -1.26 12.42 -17.68
N SER A 229 -1.30 13.70 -17.30
CA SER A 229 -1.23 14.84 -18.22
C SER A 229 0.06 14.90 -19.05
N GLN A 230 1.12 14.19 -18.62
CA GLN A 230 2.39 14.07 -19.34
C GLN A 230 2.43 12.84 -20.27
N GLY A 231 1.27 12.24 -20.57
CA GLY A 231 1.15 11.07 -21.46
C GLY A 231 1.52 9.73 -20.81
N ARG A 232 1.67 9.68 -19.48
CA ARG A 232 1.93 8.45 -18.73
C ARG A 232 0.62 7.71 -18.41
N LYS A 233 0.70 6.38 -18.26
CA LYS A 233 -0.43 5.53 -17.87
C LYS A 233 -0.63 5.54 -16.35
N ALA A 234 -1.13 6.64 -15.82
CA ALA A 234 -1.37 6.81 -14.39
C ALA A 234 -2.86 6.85 -14.03
N THR A 235 -3.25 6.11 -12.98
CA THR A 235 -4.64 5.98 -12.52
C THR A 235 -4.76 6.16 -11.02
N PHE A 236 -5.65 7.05 -10.59
CA PHE A 236 -6.06 7.14 -9.20
C PHE A 236 -7.06 6.03 -8.91
N LEU A 237 -6.65 5.03 -8.15
CA LEU A 237 -7.50 3.88 -7.80
C LEU A 237 -8.37 4.26 -6.58
N ASN A 238 -9.53 4.85 -6.85
CA ASN A 238 -10.45 5.36 -5.83
C ASN A 238 -11.30 4.25 -5.23
N ILE A 239 -10.87 3.72 -4.09
CA ILE A 239 -11.57 2.67 -3.34
C ILE A 239 -12.25 3.19 -2.07
N THR A 240 -12.03 4.45 -1.69
CA THR A 240 -12.34 4.92 -0.33
C THR A 240 -13.82 4.80 -0.01
N HIS A 241 -14.68 5.33 -0.87
CA HIS A 241 -16.13 5.36 -0.61
C HIS A 241 -16.74 3.95 -0.52
N MET A 242 -16.43 3.07 -1.48
CA MET A 242 -16.91 1.68 -1.45
C MET A 242 -16.38 0.88 -0.24
N THR A 243 -15.22 1.27 0.29
CA THR A 243 -14.57 0.60 1.44
C THR A 243 -15.15 1.09 2.76
N GLU A 244 -15.51 2.37 2.84
CA GLU A 244 -16.15 2.95 4.02
C GLU A 244 -17.54 2.34 4.29
N LEU A 245 -18.21 1.82 3.26
CA LEU A 245 -19.47 1.10 3.43
C LEU A 245 -19.29 -0.28 4.10
N ARG A 246 -18.08 -0.67 4.47
CA ARG A 246 -17.74 -2.05 4.88
C ARG A 246 -17.19 -2.18 6.30
N PRO A 247 -17.80 -1.58 7.33
CA PRO A 247 -17.31 -1.73 8.71
C PRO A 247 -17.37 -3.19 9.20
N ASP A 248 -18.16 -4.05 8.54
CA ASP A 248 -18.32 -5.48 8.79
C ASP A 248 -17.08 -6.34 8.47
N SER A 249 -16.10 -5.80 7.73
CA SER A 249 -15.05 -6.60 7.10
C SER A 249 -13.67 -6.51 7.78
N HIS A 250 -13.60 -5.92 8.97
CA HIS A 250 -12.38 -5.84 9.76
C HIS A 250 -12.13 -7.10 10.59
N PRO A 251 -10.87 -7.48 10.86
CA PRO A 251 -10.53 -8.59 11.74
C PRO A 251 -11.07 -8.44 13.16
N SER A 252 -11.16 -7.20 13.67
CA SER A 252 -11.50 -6.93 15.07
C SER A 252 -10.53 -7.69 16.00
N GLY A 253 -11.02 -8.54 16.90
CA GLY A 253 -10.22 -9.41 17.77
C GLY A 253 -9.67 -10.68 17.09
N HIS A 254 -10.07 -11.00 15.86
CA HIS A 254 -9.64 -12.22 15.15
C HIS A 254 -8.30 -12.00 14.45
N ARG A 255 -7.23 -12.04 15.24
CA ARG A 255 -5.88 -11.68 14.83
C ARG A 255 -5.04 -12.90 14.46
N GLU A 256 -3.88 -12.62 13.86
CA GLU A 256 -2.88 -13.64 13.54
C GLU A 256 -2.45 -14.46 14.77
N PRO A 257 -2.10 -15.76 14.59
CA PRO A 257 -1.61 -16.60 15.68
C PRO A 257 -0.44 -15.95 16.44
N GLY A 258 -0.49 -16.01 17.76
CA GLY A 258 0.50 -15.37 18.65
C GLY A 258 0.15 -13.94 19.06
N THR A 259 -0.97 -13.38 18.59
CA THR A 259 -1.49 -12.12 19.12
C THR A 259 -2.03 -12.30 20.54
N PRO A 260 -1.64 -11.46 21.52
CA PRO A 260 -2.15 -11.54 22.88
C PRO A 260 -3.68 -11.38 22.95
N PRO A 261 -4.38 -12.08 23.87
CA PRO A 261 -5.83 -11.95 24.04
C PRO A 261 -6.31 -10.54 24.38
N ASP A 262 -5.45 -9.72 24.99
CA ASP A 262 -5.71 -8.33 25.39
C ASP A 262 -5.24 -7.31 24.34
N ALA A 263 -4.78 -7.77 23.16
CA ALA A 263 -4.39 -6.88 22.09
C ALA A 263 -5.59 -6.01 21.62
N PRO A 264 -5.38 -4.71 21.33
CA PRO A 264 -6.43 -3.87 20.78
C PRO A 264 -7.02 -4.44 19.49
N GLU A 265 -8.32 -4.23 19.28
CA GLU A 265 -8.98 -4.63 18.04
C GLU A 265 -8.37 -3.94 16.81
N ASP A 266 -8.24 -4.71 15.72
CA ASP A 266 -7.86 -4.15 14.44
C ASP A 266 -9.08 -3.81 13.60
N CYS A 267 -9.35 -2.52 13.51
CA CYS A 267 -10.42 -1.93 12.71
C CYS A 267 -9.85 -1.09 11.56
N SER A 268 -8.64 -1.42 11.09
CA SER A 268 -7.93 -0.72 10.02
C SER A 268 -7.48 -1.65 8.87
N HIS A 269 -7.08 -2.88 9.19
CA HIS A 269 -6.82 -3.94 8.22
C HIS A 269 -8.10 -4.72 7.91
N TRP A 270 -8.03 -5.61 6.94
CA TRP A 270 -9.20 -6.29 6.40
C TRP A 270 -9.00 -7.80 6.40
N CYS A 271 -10.07 -8.53 6.70
CA CYS A 271 -10.15 -9.96 6.52
C CYS A 271 -9.89 -10.34 5.05
N LEU A 272 -9.30 -11.52 4.84
CA LEU A 272 -9.16 -12.16 3.53
C LEU A 272 -9.78 -13.57 3.60
N PRO A 273 -10.65 -13.97 2.64
CA PRO A 273 -11.20 -13.15 1.56
C PRO A 273 -12.07 -11.99 2.07
N GLY A 274 -12.18 -10.91 1.30
CA GLY A 274 -12.88 -9.70 1.75
C GLY A 274 -12.70 -8.47 0.87
N VAL A 275 -12.78 -7.29 1.49
CA VAL A 275 -12.76 -5.98 0.80
C VAL A 275 -11.55 -5.77 -0.12
N PRO A 276 -10.32 -6.19 0.25
CA PRO A 276 -9.18 -6.08 -0.66
C PRO A 276 -9.30 -6.87 -1.97
N ASP A 277 -10.13 -7.93 -2.00
CA ASP A 277 -10.42 -8.67 -3.24
C ASP A 277 -11.16 -7.78 -4.23
N VAL A 278 -12.10 -6.96 -3.75
CA VAL A 278 -12.83 -5.99 -4.58
C VAL A 278 -11.89 -4.90 -5.10
N TRP A 279 -10.93 -4.42 -4.29
CA TRP A 279 -9.92 -3.47 -4.77
C TRP A 279 -9.11 -4.05 -5.93
N ASN A 280 -8.77 -5.33 -5.86
CA ASN A 280 -8.04 -6.04 -6.90
C ASN A 280 -8.91 -6.30 -8.14
N GLN A 281 -10.22 -6.50 -7.98
CA GLN A 281 -11.17 -6.54 -9.10
C GLN A 281 -11.26 -5.19 -9.82
N VAL A 282 -11.34 -4.07 -9.08
CA VAL A 282 -11.35 -2.72 -9.66
C VAL A 282 -10.02 -2.42 -10.37
N LEU A 283 -8.88 -2.77 -9.75
CA LEU A 283 -7.57 -2.69 -10.40
C LEU A 283 -7.53 -3.48 -11.71
N TYR A 284 -8.01 -4.72 -11.70
CA TYR A 284 -8.04 -5.56 -12.88
C TYR A 284 -8.96 -5.00 -13.98
N ALA A 285 -10.13 -4.44 -13.61
CA ALA A 285 -11.02 -3.79 -14.54
C ALA A 285 -10.36 -2.58 -15.23
N HIS A 286 -9.59 -1.76 -14.50
CA HIS A 286 -8.80 -0.67 -15.09
C HIS A 286 -7.70 -1.18 -16.03
N LEU A 287 -7.01 -2.27 -15.68
CA LEU A 287 -6.03 -2.88 -16.56
C LEU A 287 -6.68 -3.33 -17.87
N LEU A 288 -7.83 -4.02 -17.80
CA LEU A 288 -8.56 -4.44 -18.99
C LEU A 288 -9.02 -3.26 -19.85
N SER A 289 -9.57 -2.19 -19.24
CA SER A 289 -10.06 -1.02 -19.98
C SER A 289 -8.95 -0.22 -20.67
N THR A 290 -7.72 -0.33 -20.18
CA THR A 290 -6.53 0.31 -20.77
C THR A 290 -5.78 -0.62 -21.75
N GLY A 291 -6.36 -1.77 -22.08
CA GLY A 291 -5.77 -2.74 -23.02
C GLY A 291 -4.49 -3.39 -22.49
N TYR A 292 -4.37 -3.52 -21.16
CA TYR A 292 -3.21 -4.15 -20.53
C TYR A 292 -3.04 -5.60 -21.01
N GLY A 293 -1.82 -5.89 -21.44
CA GLY A 293 -1.34 -7.22 -21.78
C GLY A 293 0.16 -7.13 -22.01
N THR A 294 0.92 -7.94 -21.30
CA THR A 294 2.39 -8.04 -21.43
C THR A 294 2.81 -8.85 -22.66
N ARG A 295 1.91 -9.62 -23.26
CA ARG A 295 2.12 -10.21 -24.58
C ARG A 295 2.35 -9.09 -25.58
N ARG A 296 3.57 -9.04 -26.14
CA ARG A 296 3.76 -8.47 -27.48
C ARG A 296 2.70 -9.12 -28.37
N LYS A 297 1.92 -8.30 -29.07
CA LYS A 297 1.25 -8.76 -30.28
C LYS A 297 2.37 -9.04 -31.28
N ASP A 298 3.03 -10.18 -31.14
CA ASP A 298 3.75 -10.78 -32.25
C ASP A 298 2.64 -11.24 -33.21
N ARG A 299 2.25 -10.31 -34.09
CA ARG A 299 1.56 -10.59 -35.35
C ARG A 299 2.63 -10.60 -36.43
#